data_AF-A0A1Y1L621-F1
#
_entry.id   AF-A0A1Y1L621-F1
#
_cell.length_a   1.000
_cell.length_b   1.000
_cell.length_c   1.000
_cell.angle_alpha   90.00
_cell.angle_beta   90.00
_cell.angle_gamma   90.00
#
_symmetry.space_group_name_H-M   'P 1'
#
loop_
_entity.id
_entity.type
_entity.pdbx_description
1 polymer ?
#
loop_
_entity_poly.entity_id
_entity_poly.type
_entity_poly.pdbx_seq_one_letter_code
_entity_poly.pdbx_strand_id
1 'polypeptide(L)'
;GFCSVLLNAVFAFSGTELIGLAAAETANPRKSLPVAIKQVFWRICLFYLSIILLIGLVVRHDDPRLVDGINESDANASPLVIAFQEAGVQVLPSIINAVILVSVLSVANSAVFGSSRT
;
A
#
# COMPACT_ATOMS: atom_id res chain seq x y z
N GLY A 1 -3.26 1.41 18.70
CA GLY A 1 -4.39 0.77 19.42
C GLY A 1 -5.36 0.12 18.44
N PHE A 2 -6.30 -0.72 18.89
CA PHE A 2 -7.20 -1.47 17.99
C PHE A 2 -7.94 -0.58 16.97
N CYS A 3 -8.52 0.54 17.41
CA CYS A 3 -9.22 1.47 16.51
C CYS A 3 -8.30 2.18 15.50
N SER A 4 -7.03 2.41 15.83
CA SER A 4 -6.10 3.07 14.90
C SER A 4 -5.71 2.16 13.74
N VAL A 5 -5.66 0.84 13.97
CA VAL A 5 -5.43 -0.15 12.91
C VAL A 5 -6.61 -0.20 11.94
N LEU A 6 -7.84 -0.05 12.45
CA LEU A 6 -9.04 0.02 11.62
C LEU A 6 -9.00 1.22 10.65
N LEU A 7 -8.60 2.40 11.15
CA LEU A 7 -8.46 3.60 10.31
C LEU A 7 -7.39 3.41 9.22
N ASN A 8 -6.22 2.87 9.56
CA ASN A 8 -5.19 2.55 8.57
C ASN A 8 -5.66 1.54 7.54
N ALA A 9 -6.43 0.52 7.94
CA ALA A 9 -7.01 -0.45 7.03
C ALA A 9 -8.01 0.21 6.06
N VAL A 10 -8.86 1.12 6.54
CA VAL A 10 -9.79 1.87 5.68
C VAL A 10 -9.04 2.73 4.66
N PHE A 11 -7.97 3.42 5.08
CA PHE A 11 -7.12 4.19 4.16
C PHE A 11 -6.48 3.32 3.07
N ALA A 12 -6.10 2.08 3.37
CA ALA A 12 -5.53 1.16 2.38
C ALA A 12 -6.54 0.71 1.30
N PHE A 13 -7.84 0.74 1.60
CA PHE A 13 -8.91 0.48 0.62
C PHE A 13 -9.43 1.75 -0.06
N SER A 14 -8.98 2.93 0.35
CA SER A 14 -9.29 4.19 -0.34
C SER A 14 -8.74 4.16 -1.78
N GLY A 15 -9.55 4.55 -2.76
CA GLY A 15 -9.21 4.47 -4.18
C GLY A 15 -9.93 3.37 -4.97
N THR A 16 -10.70 2.48 -4.33
CA THR A 16 -11.65 1.61 -5.06
C THR A 16 -12.75 2.41 -5.77
N GLU A 17 -12.95 3.66 -5.37
CA GLU A 17 -13.89 4.62 -5.99
C GLU A 17 -13.51 4.95 -7.45
N LEU A 18 -12.22 4.84 -7.81
CA LEU A 18 -11.75 5.05 -9.18
C LEU A 18 -12.33 4.01 -10.16
N ILE A 19 -12.64 2.80 -9.67
CA ILE A 19 -13.31 1.75 -10.45
C ILE A 19 -14.75 2.16 -10.79
N GLY A 20 -15.39 2.92 -9.89
CA GLY A 20 -16.70 3.52 -10.12
C GLY A 20 -16.66 4.63 -11.17
N LEU A 21 -15.59 5.43 -11.22
CA LEU A 21 -15.41 6.43 -12.28
C LEU A 21 -15.14 5.76 -13.64
N ALA A 22 -14.27 4.75 -13.66
CA ALA A 22 -13.97 3.96 -14.87
C ALA A 22 -15.18 3.17 -15.39
N ALA A 23 -16.18 2.90 -14.54
CA ALA A 23 -17.45 2.31 -14.94
C ALA A 23 -18.15 3.12 -16.04
N ALA A 24 -18.06 4.46 -15.97
CA ALA A 24 -18.71 5.38 -16.90
C ALA A 24 -18.04 5.37 -18.30
N GLU A 25 -16.76 5.01 -18.38
CA GLU A 25 -15.99 4.94 -19.63
C GLU A 25 -15.89 3.52 -20.21
N THR A 26 -16.44 2.52 -19.52
CA THR A 26 -16.34 1.12 -19.94
C THR A 26 -17.45 0.77 -20.93
N ALA A 27 -17.09 0.22 -22.11
CA ALA A 27 -18.06 -0.15 -23.16
C ALA A 27 -19.13 -1.18 -22.74
N ASN A 28 -18.82 -2.06 -21.77
CA ASN A 28 -19.73 -3.08 -21.24
C ASN A 28 -19.67 -3.17 -19.70
N PRO A 29 -20.26 -2.19 -18.99
CA PRO A 29 -20.11 -2.08 -17.53
C PRO A 29 -20.74 -3.27 -16.79
N ARG A 30 -21.85 -3.81 -17.29
CA ARG A 30 -22.64 -4.86 -16.61
C ARG A 30 -21.90 -6.20 -16.43
N LYS A 31 -20.93 -6.51 -17.30
CA LYS A 31 -20.07 -7.70 -17.18
C LYS A 31 -18.68 -7.36 -16.62
N SER A 32 -18.08 -6.26 -17.05
CA SER A 32 -16.68 -5.95 -16.69
C SER A 32 -16.53 -5.45 -15.26
N LEU A 33 -17.48 -4.66 -14.73
CA LEU A 33 -17.43 -4.16 -13.36
C LEU A 33 -17.41 -5.25 -12.29
N PRO A 34 -18.37 -6.21 -12.26
CA PRO A 34 -18.41 -7.20 -11.18
C PRO A 34 -17.17 -8.11 -11.19
N VAL A 35 -16.58 -8.37 -12.36
CA VAL A 35 -15.35 -9.16 -12.48
C VAL A 35 -14.14 -8.35 -12.00
N ALA A 36 -14.02 -7.10 -12.44
CA ALA A 36 -12.92 -6.21 -12.04
C ALA A 36 -12.91 -5.96 -10.52
N ILE A 37 -14.07 -5.71 -9.91
CA ILE A 37 -14.19 -5.50 -8.46
C ILE A 37 -13.71 -6.73 -7.69
N LYS A 38 -14.16 -7.93 -8.07
CA LYS A 38 -13.73 -9.19 -7.41
C LYS A 38 -12.23 -9.44 -7.57
N GLN A 39 -11.69 -9.13 -8.74
CA GLN A 39 -10.27 -9.32 -9.03
C GLN A 39 -9.41 -8.34 -8.22
N VAL A 40 -9.83 -7.08 -8.11
CA VAL A 40 -9.13 -6.07 -7.29
C VAL A 40 -9.18 -6.43 -5.81
N PHE A 41 -10.35 -6.83 -5.29
CA PHE A 41 -10.48 -7.26 -3.90
C PHE A 41 -9.52 -8.41 -3.55
N TRP A 42 -9.55 -9.48 -4.35
CA TRP A 42 -8.69 -10.64 -4.11
C TRP A 42 -7.20 -10.29 -4.23
N ARG A 43 -6.86 -9.43 -5.20
CA ARG A 43 -5.50 -8.97 -5.42
C ARG A 43 -4.97 -8.15 -4.24
N ILE A 44 -5.73 -7.18 -3.74
CA ILE A 44 -5.33 -6.36 -2.58
C ILE A 44 -5.23 -7.21 -1.32
N CYS A 45 -6.23 -8.05 -1.03
CA CYS A 45 -6.22 -8.93 0.13
C CYS A 45 -4.99 -9.85 0.14
N LEU A 46 -4.72 -10.56 -0.95
CA LEU A 46 -3.58 -11.48 -1.01
C LEU A 46 -2.25 -10.75 -0.85
N PHE A 47 -2.03 -9.64 -1.53
CA PHE A 47 -0.75 -8.93 -1.43
C PHE A 47 -0.53 -8.33 -0.04
N TYR A 48 -1.55 -7.70 0.55
CA TYR A 48 -1.43 -7.09 1.87
C TYR A 48 -1.25 -8.14 2.96
N LEU A 49 -2.03 -9.23 2.96
CA LEU A 49 -1.87 -10.32 3.92
C LEU A 49 -0.51 -11.01 3.78
N SER A 50 -0.06 -11.26 2.55
CA SER A 50 1.25 -11.91 2.33
C SER A 50 2.40 -11.04 2.81
N ILE A 51 2.37 -9.74 2.54
CA ILE A 51 3.43 -8.81 2.97
C ILE A 51 3.45 -8.68 4.49
N ILE A 52 2.29 -8.50 5.14
CA ILE A 52 2.22 -8.37 6.60
C ILE A 52 2.66 -9.67 7.28
N LEU A 53 2.29 -10.84 6.73
CA LEU A 53 2.71 -12.14 7.23
C LEU A 53 4.23 -12.31 7.15
N LEU A 54 4.83 -11.96 6.00
CA LEU A 54 6.28 -12.06 5.81
C LEU A 54 7.03 -11.11 6.74
N ILE A 55 6.58 -9.86 6.89
CA ILE A 55 7.19 -8.91 7.83
C ILE A 55 7.05 -9.40 9.27
N GLY A 56 5.86 -9.89 9.66
CA GLY A 56 5.60 -10.39 11.01
C GLY A 56 6.39 -11.64 11.38
N LEU A 57 6.82 -12.43 10.40
CA LEU A 57 7.69 -13.60 10.61
C LEU A 57 9.19 -13.23 10.66
N VAL A 58 9.60 -12.18 9.94
CA VAL A 58 11.01 -11.76 9.84
C VAL A 58 11.40 -10.79 10.96
N VAL A 59 10.49 -9.88 11.35
CA VAL A 59 10.78 -8.80 12.31
C VAL A 59 10.35 -9.19 13.71
N ARG A 60 11.27 -9.10 14.67
CA ARG A 60 10.95 -9.30 16.09
C ARG A 60 10.04 -8.17 16.59
N HIS A 61 8.97 -8.55 17.29
CA HIS A 61 8.00 -7.61 17.85
C HIS A 61 8.56 -6.66 18.93
N ASP A 62 9.70 -6.99 19.52
CA ASP A 62 10.39 -6.23 20.57
C ASP A 62 11.50 -5.28 20.06
N ASP A 63 11.61 -5.07 18.74
CA ASP A 63 12.68 -4.22 18.22
C ASP A 63 12.38 -2.72 18.53
N PRO A 64 13.26 -2.02 19.28
CA PRO A 64 13.05 -0.61 19.64
C PRO A 64 12.91 0.32 18.42
N ARG A 65 13.41 -0.09 17.25
CA ARG A 65 13.29 0.67 15.99
C ARG A 65 11.86 0.74 15.46
N LEU A 66 10.99 -0.21 15.84
CA LEU A 66 9.55 -0.15 15.56
C LEU A 66 8.81 0.82 16.49
N VAL A 67 9.36 1.07 17.69
CA VAL A 67 8.70 1.83 18.76
C VAL A 67 9.04 3.32 18.71
N ASP A 68 10.26 3.68 18.28
CA ASP A 68 10.64 5.08 18.05
C ASP A 68 10.18 5.59 16.66
N GLY A 69 10.06 4.69 15.68
CA GLY A 69 9.61 4.98 14.31
C GLY A 69 8.17 5.44 14.13
N ILE A 70 7.34 5.26 15.15
CA ILE A 70 5.94 5.72 15.15
C ILE A 70 5.82 7.21 15.50
N ASN A 71 6.88 7.83 16.04
CA ASN A 71 6.88 9.24 16.44
C ASN A 71 7.68 10.13 15.48
N GLU A 72 8.68 9.57 14.79
CA GLU A 72 9.44 10.29 13.76
C GLU A 72 8.96 9.90 12.36
N SER A 73 8.72 10.89 11.51
CA SER A 73 8.34 10.71 10.10
C SER A 73 9.49 10.17 9.23
N ASP A 74 10.38 9.39 9.82
CA ASP A 74 11.58 8.90 9.18
C ASP A 74 11.26 7.63 8.38
N ALA A 75 11.41 7.72 7.06
CA ALA A 75 11.20 6.61 6.13
C ALA A 75 12.08 5.38 6.45
N ASN A 76 13.15 5.57 7.22
CA ASN A 76 14.04 4.52 7.70
C ASN A 76 13.42 3.61 8.76
N ALA A 77 12.34 4.04 9.42
CA ALA A 77 11.66 3.24 10.44
C ALA A 77 10.53 2.37 9.89
N SER A 78 10.36 2.32 8.56
CA SER A 78 9.39 1.43 7.93
C SER A 78 9.70 -0.04 8.25
N PRO A 79 8.71 -0.84 8.71
CA PRO A 79 8.90 -2.26 9.03
C PRO A 79 9.47 -3.08 7.86
N LEU A 80 9.16 -2.67 6.63
CA LEU A 80 9.73 -3.25 5.42
C LEU A 80 11.23 -2.99 5.31
N VAL A 81 11.68 -1.76 5.59
CA VAL A 81 13.08 -1.37 5.55
C VAL A 81 13.87 -2.06 6.65
N ILE A 82 13.30 -2.17 7.85
CA ILE A 82 13.90 -2.88 8.99
C ILE A 82 14.09 -4.37 8.65
N ALA A 83 13.09 -5.03 8.06
CA ALA A 83 13.20 -6.42 7.61
C ALA A 83 14.35 -6.62 6.59
N PHE A 84 14.58 -5.65 5.70
CA PHE A 84 15.68 -5.71 4.73
C PHE A 84 17.06 -5.36 5.31
N GLN A 85 17.12 -4.54 6.35
CA GLN A 85 18.36 -4.28 7.09
C GLN A 85 18.79 -5.49 7.91
N GLU A 86 17.87 -6.17 8.57
CA GLU A 86 18.12 -7.45 9.25
C GLU A 86 18.54 -8.57 8.27
N ALA A 87 18.04 -8.52 7.03
CA ALA A 87 18.49 -9.41 5.95
C ALA A 87 19.92 -9.10 5.44
N GLY A 88 20.58 -8.05 5.96
CA GLY A 88 22.01 -7.76 5.72
C GLY A 88 22.36 -7.08 4.40
N VAL A 89 21.37 -6.62 3.61
CA VAL A 89 21.60 -6.05 2.28
C VAL A 89 21.48 -4.52 2.31
N GLN A 90 22.62 -3.82 2.37
CA GLN A 90 22.69 -2.36 2.54
C GLN A 90 22.08 -1.52 1.40
N VAL A 91 22.02 -2.06 0.18
CA VAL A 91 21.52 -1.34 -1.00
C VAL A 91 19.99 -1.45 -1.16
N LEU A 92 19.40 -2.51 -0.61
CA LEU A 92 17.99 -2.86 -0.81
C LEU A 92 17.01 -1.80 -0.26
N PRO A 93 17.24 -1.16 0.90
CA PRO A 93 16.41 -0.07 1.39
C PRO A 93 16.27 1.11 0.41
N SER A 94 17.37 1.51 -0.24
CA SER A 94 17.37 2.65 -1.17
C SER A 94 16.56 2.33 -2.43
N ILE A 95 16.67 1.10 -2.95
CA ILE A 95 15.91 0.64 -4.11
C ILE A 95 14.41 0.65 -3.80
N ILE A 96 14.00 0.09 -2.65
CA ILE A 96 12.60 0.05 -2.25
C ILE A 96 12.03 1.47 -2.08
N ASN A 97 12.78 2.37 -1.45
CA ASN A 97 12.36 3.77 -1.31
C ASN A 97 12.22 4.48 -2.66
N ALA A 98 13.12 4.21 -3.63
CA ALA A 98 12.98 4.73 -4.98
C ALA A 98 11.73 4.19 -5.71
N VAL A 99 11.43 2.89 -5.55
CA VAL A 99 10.21 2.27 -6.12
C VAL A 99 8.95 2.88 -5.50
N ILE A 100 8.95 3.14 -4.19
CA ILE A 100 7.83 3.82 -3.50
C ILE A 100 7.66 5.23 -4.07
N LEU A 101 8.74 5.99 -4.26
CA LEU A 101 8.69 7.33 -4.84
C LEU A 101 8.07 7.33 -6.25
N VAL A 102 8.51 6.42 -7.12
CA VAL A 102 7.95 6.25 -8.47
C VAL A 102 6.47 5.88 -8.41
N SER A 103 6.10 5.00 -7.48
CA SER A 103 4.70 4.58 -7.29
C SER A 103 3.81 5.75 -6.85
N VAL A 104 4.28 6.56 -5.90
CA VAL A 104 3.57 7.76 -5.44
C VAL A 104 3.42 8.79 -6.56
N LEU A 105 4.46 9.00 -7.37
CA LEU A 105 4.37 9.88 -8.56
C LEU A 105 3.33 9.39 -9.56
N SER A 106 3.26 8.07 -9.82
CA SER A 106 2.25 7.47 -10.70
C SER A 106 0.82 7.67 -10.17
N VAL A 107 0.63 7.52 -8.86
CA VAL A 107 -0.66 7.77 -8.20
C VAL A 107 -1.01 9.26 -8.24
N ALA A 108 -0.06 10.15 -7.98
CA ALA A 108 -0.27 11.60 -8.04
C ALA A 108 -0.71 12.04 -9.45
N ASN A 109 -0.08 11.50 -10.50
CA ASN A 109 -0.50 11.80 -11.88
C ASN A 109 -1.92 11.31 -12.18
N SER A 110 -2.29 10.12 -11.68
CA SER A 110 -3.65 9.59 -11.82
C SER A 110 -4.67 10.43 -11.04
N ALA A 111 -4.30 10.92 -9.86
CA ALA A 111 -5.14 11.77 -9.02
C ALA A 111 -5.37 13.15 -9.64
N VAL A 112 -4.35 13.77 -10.24
CA VAL A 112 -4.46 15.05 -10.97
C VAL A 112 -5.36 14.90 -12.21
N PHE A 113 -5.26 13.78 -12.92
CA PHE A 113 -6.16 13.50 -14.04
C PHE A 113 -7.60 13.27 -13.58
N GLY A 114 -7.79 12.58 -12.45
CA GLY A 114 -9.11 12.38 -11.84
C GLY A 114 -9.75 13.69 -11.38
N SER A 115 -8.99 14.57 -10.70
CA SER A 115 -9.51 15.84 -10.17
C SER A 115 -9.84 16.88 -11.23
N SER A 116 -9.22 16.84 -12.41
CA SER A 116 -9.62 17.69 -13.54
C SER A 116 -10.93 17.23 -14.21
N ARG A 117 -11.41 16.00 -13.93
CA ARG A 117 -12.57 15.40 -14.58
C ARG A 117 -13.77 15.17 -13.65
N THR A 118 -13.64 15.53 -12.37
CA THR A 118 -14.71 15.58 -11.36
C THR A 118 -15.05 17.03 -11.04
#